data_AF-A0A971FHR2-F1
#
_entry.id   AF-A0A971FHR2-F1
#
_cell.length_a   1.000
_cell.length_b   1.000
_cell.length_c   1.000
_cell.angle_alpha   90.00
_cell.angle_beta   90.00
_cell.angle_gamma   90.00
#
_symmetry.space_group_name_H-M   'P 1'
#
loop_
_entity.id
_entity.type
_entity.pdbx_description
1 polymer ?
#
loop_
_entity_poly.entity_id
_entity_poly.type
_entity_poly.pdbx_seq_one_letter_code
_entity_poly.pdbx_strand_id
1 'polypeptide(L)' 'MSDYLVNLSSNKTARFLVRKLGLPVPLPQPLDRAFNPWAMQPLQGKTVFFCSGSGALLPDLVAGSLLRMGA' A
#
# COMPACT_ATOMS: atom_id res chain seq x y z
N MET A 1 13.58 -13.95 12.37
CA MET A 1 12.38 -13.39 13.03
C MET A 1 11.17 -13.94 12.28
N SER A 2 10.21 -14.59 12.95
CA SER A 2 9.13 -15.29 12.24
C SER A 2 7.95 -14.37 11.91
N ASP A 3 7.45 -14.46 10.68
CA ASP A 3 6.32 -13.68 10.16
C ASP A 3 4.95 -14.22 10.61
N TYR A 4 4.87 -14.74 11.83
CA TYR A 4 3.71 -15.51 12.29
C TYR A 4 2.40 -14.71 12.24
N LEU A 5 2.41 -13.47 12.73
CA LEU A 5 1.22 -12.62 12.74
C LEU A 5 0.85 -12.10 11.34
N VAL A 6 1.84 -11.96 10.45
CA VAL A 6 1.60 -11.61 9.03
C VAL A 6 0.93 -12.79 8.30
N ASN A 7 1.38 -14.01 8.56
CA ASN A 7 0.76 -15.21 8.01
C ASN A 7 -0.64 -15.46 8.59
N LEU A 8 -0.83 -15.20 9.89
CA LEU A 8 -2.14 -15.30 10.52
C LEU A 8 -3.13 -14.27 9.94
N SER A 9 -2.66 -13.03 9.76
CA SER A 9 -3.46 -11.94 9.22
C SER A 9 -3.73 -12.06 7.73
N SER A 10 -3.01 -12.86 6.94
CA SER A 10 -3.36 -13.11 5.53
C SER A 10 -4.56 -14.06 5.38
N ASN A 11 -4.84 -14.91 6.38
CA ASN A 11 -5.97 -15.84 6.39
C ASN A 11 -7.29 -15.16 6.81
N LYS A 12 -8.29 -15.17 5.92
CA LYS A 12 -9.63 -14.55 6.15
C LYS A 12 -10.35 -15.13 7.38
N THR A 13 -10.33 -16.45 7.54
CA THR A 13 -11.00 -17.16 8.65
C THR A 13 -10.33 -16.83 9.98
N ALA A 14 -9.00 -16.81 10.02
CA ALA A 14 -8.26 -16.45 11.22
C ALA A 14 -8.55 -15.00 11.65
N ARG A 15 -8.52 -14.04 10.71
CA ARG A 15 -8.90 -12.64 11.00
C ARG A 15 -10.31 -12.52 11.56
N PHE A 16 -11.26 -13.28 11.01
CA PHE A 16 -12.63 -13.30 11.49
C PHE A 16 -12.73 -13.81 12.92
N LEU A 17 -12.11 -14.96 13.22
CA LEU A 17 -12.11 -15.55 14.57
C LEU A 17 -11.46 -14.63 15.61
N VAL A 18 -10.30 -14.06 15.29
CA VAL A 18 -9.59 -13.10 16.17
C VAL A 18 -10.47 -11.92 16.53
N ARG A 19 -11.18 -11.33 15.56
CA ARG A 19 -12.11 -10.22 15.79
C ARG A 19 -13.35 -10.66 16.59
N LYS A 20 -13.90 -11.84 16.29
CA LYS A 20 -15.11 -12.35 16.95
C LYS A 20 -14.88 -12.73 18.41
N LEU A 21 -13.69 -13.23 18.73
CA LEU A 21 -13.29 -13.60 20.09
C LEU A 21 -12.76 -12.40 20.90
N GLY A 22 -12.63 -11.22 20.29
CA GLY A 22 -12.15 -10.02 20.97
C GLY A 22 -10.70 -10.12 21.47
N LEU A 23 -9.86 -10.90 20.77
CA LEU A 23 -8.49 -11.13 21.21
C LEU A 23 -7.64 -9.86 21.00
N PRO A 24 -6.82 -9.44 21.98
CA PRO A 24 -5.99 -8.24 21.88
C PRO A 24 -4.69 -8.52 21.11
N VAL A 25 -4.80 -9.01 19.88
CA VAL A 25 -3.67 -9.35 19.00
C VAL A 25 -3.71 -8.52 17.72
N PRO A 26 -2.57 -7.94 17.30
CA PRO A 26 -2.52 -7.15 16.09
C PRO A 26 -2.64 -8.04 14.85
N LEU A 27 -3.41 -7.57 13.86
CA LEU A 27 -3.58 -8.21 12.56
C LEU A 27 -2.94 -7.32 11.49
N PRO A 28 -1.61 -7.41 11.29
CA PRO A 28 -0.90 -6.55 10.35
C PRO A 28 -1.39 -6.75 8.92
N GLN A 29 -1.36 -5.71 8.10
CA GLN A 29 -1.65 -5.86 6.67
C GLN A 29 -0.37 -6.30 5.95
N PRO A 30 -0.41 -7.35 5.11
CA PRO A 30 0.70 -7.64 4.22
C PRO A 30 0.84 -6.49 3.22
N LEU A 31 2.04 -5.92 3.14
CA LEU A 31 2.35 -4.85 2.20
C LEU A 31 2.90 -5.43 0.91
N ASP A 32 2.46 -4.88 -0.22
CA ASP A 32 3.05 -5.18 -1.52
C ASP A 32 4.52 -4.72 -1.53
N ARG A 33 5.42 -5.65 -1.83
CA ARG A 33 6.85 -5.38 -1.96
C ARG A 33 7.25 -5.41 -3.42
N ALA A 34 8.19 -4.54 -3.80
CA ALA A 34 8.87 -4.67 -5.07
C ALA A 34 9.83 -5.88 -4.99
N PHE A 35 9.67 -6.81 -5.93
CA PHE A 35 10.58 -7.97 -6.09
C PHE A 35 11.62 -7.76 -7.19
N ASN A 36 11.42 -6.72 -8.00
CA ASN A 36 12.26 -6.38 -9.13
C ASN A 36 12.98 -5.04 -8.90
N PRO A 37 14.09 -4.79 -9.60
CA PRO A 37 14.72 -3.47 -9.64
C PRO A 37 13.74 -2.37 -10.04
N TRP A 38 14.10 -1.13 -9.72
CA TRP A 38 13.28 0.03 -10.06
C TRP A 38 13.08 0.13 -11.58
N ALA A 39 11.82 0.08 -12.01
CA ALA A 39 11.46 0.21 -13.41
C ALA A 39 11.46 1.69 -13.84
N MET A 40 11.71 1.96 -15.12
CA MET A 40 11.63 3.31 -15.69
C MET A 40 10.23 3.94 -15.53
N GLN A 41 9.17 3.12 -15.62
CA GLN A 41 7.78 3.55 -15.45
C GLN A 41 7.05 2.68 -14.41
N PRO A 42 7.25 2.91 -13.10
CA PRO A 42 6.73 2.06 -12.04
C PRO A 42 5.20 2.16 -11.84
N LEU A 43 4.56 3.17 -12.43
CA LEU A 43 3.13 3.40 -12.35
C LEU A 43 2.37 2.97 -13.61
N GLN A 44 3.07 2.45 -14.62
CA GLN A 44 2.46 2.02 -15.88
C GLN A 44 1.29 1.05 -15.64
N GLY A 45 0.11 1.43 -16.16
CA GLY A 45 -1.11 0.63 -16.05
C GLY A 45 -1.79 0.69 -14.68
N LYS A 46 -1.32 1.52 -13.75
CA LYS A 46 -1.98 1.76 -12.45
C LYS A 46 -2.83 3.02 -12.52
N THR A 47 -4.02 2.98 -11.94
CA THR A 47 -4.83 4.18 -11.74
C THR A 47 -4.32 4.92 -10.51
N VAL A 48 -3.88 6.17 -10.67
CA VAL A 48 -3.37 7.01 -9.59
C VAL A 48 -4.32 8.18 -9.36
N PHE A 49 -4.65 8.43 -8.09
CA PHE A 49 -5.41 9.61 -7.69
C PHE A 49 -4.51 10.54 -6.89
N PHE A 50 -4.45 11.81 -7.29
CA PHE A 50 -3.66 12.84 -6.63
C PHE A 50 -4.55 14.04 -6.30
N CYS A 51 -4.51 14.47 -5.05
CA CYS A 51 -5.20 15.66 -4.57
C CYS A 51 -4.20 16.62 -3.93
N SER A 52 -4.48 17.91 -4.06
CA SER A 52 -3.71 18.96 -3.42
C SER A 52 -4.60 19.87 -2.59
N GLY A 53 -4.10 20.32 -1.45
CA GLY A 53 -4.79 21.27 -0.59
C GLY A 53 -4.63 22.72 -1.07
N SER A 54 -5.46 23.63 -0.55
CA SER A 54 -5.32 25.06 -0.80
C SER A 54 -3.96 25.58 -0.32
N GLY A 55 -3.25 26.31 -1.18
CA GLY A 55 -1.91 26.85 -0.86
C GLY A 55 -0.76 25.88 -1.08
N ALA A 56 -1.01 24.71 -1.70
CA ALA A 56 0.07 23.81 -2.08
C ALA A 56 0.97 24.42 -3.16
N LEU A 57 2.29 24.31 -2.96
CA LEU A 57 3.29 24.96 -3.80
C LEU A 57 3.76 24.11 -4.98
N LEU A 58 3.59 22.79 -4.90
CA LEU A 58 4.18 21.82 -5.85
C LEU A 58 3.18 20.91 -6.57
N PRO A 59 1.88 21.24 -6.74
CA PRO A 59 0.94 20.31 -7.37
C PRO A 59 1.36 19.94 -8.80
N ASP A 60 1.83 20.92 -9.58
CA ASP A 60 2.21 20.71 -10.97
C ASP A 60 3.47 19.86 -11.10
N LEU A 61 4.44 20.04 -10.20
CA LEU A 61 5.67 19.26 -10.18
C LEU A 61 5.39 17.80 -9.83
N VAL A 62 4.50 17.55 -8.87
CA VAL A 62 4.09 16.20 -8.49
C VAL A 62 3.30 15.55 -9.61
N ALA A 63 2.33 16.26 -10.20
CA ALA A 63 1.57 15.75 -11.35
C ALA A 63 2.49 15.40 -12.54
N GLY A 64 3.44 16.27 -12.89
CA GLY A 64 4.41 16.01 -13.95
C GLY A 64 5.32 14.81 -13.64
N SER A 65 5.69 14.61 -12.38
CA SER A 65 6.49 13.46 -11.95
C SER A 65 5.70 12.15 -12.03
N LEU A 66 4.42 12.17 -11.64
CA LEU A 66 3.51 11.03 -11.77
C LEU A 66 3.34 10.60 -13.23
N LEU A 67 3.12 11.56 -14.13
CA LEU A 67 3.03 11.28 -15.57
C LEU A 67 4.31 10.66 -16.14
N ARG A 68 5.49 11.15 -15.75
CA ARG A 68 6.77 10.56 -16.19
C ARG A 68 6.99 9.13 -15.68
N MET A 69 6.44 8.81 -14.50
CA MET A 69 6.45 7.46 -13.95
C MET A 69 5.41 6.52 -14.60
N GLY A 70 4.58 7.02 -15.52
CA GLY A 70 3.58 6.23 -16.25
C GLY A 70 2.21 6.13 -15.58
N ALA A 71 1.89 7.06 -14.67
CA ALA A 71 0.57 7.17 -14.04
C ALA A 71 -0.51 7.65 -15.02
#